data_AF-A0A6B3M420-F1
#
_entry.id   AF-A0A6B3M420-F1
#
_cell.length_a   1.000
_cell.length_b   1.000
_cell.length_c   1.000
_cell.angle_alpha   90.00
_cell.angle_beta   90.00
_cell.angle_gamma   90.00
#
_symmetry.space_group_name_H-M   'P 1'
#
loop_
_entity.id
_entity.type
_entity.pdbx_description
1 polymer ?
#
loop_
_entity_poly.entity_id
_entity_poly.type
_entity_poly.pdbx_seq_one_letter_code
_entity_poly.pdbx_strand_id
1 'polypeptide(L)'
;MNNITNNQNFKKLLGSTAVTACLASVMTQPAQAFSFQTNFNAALTGTQAAKGDILLQSVEFEGITFEGTTIDNFALVNQANIIHNDLWTRGNTGAASADLGDLATVGLKQEAINNQDVVAALGNKYLSSIIDTEDKGSFVIDLWFEQAVDNLFFWERGMNSKLDIQALDADGNLIGNLLNLDSNHWDYAGYQLDTQEIGRAQDVGSLGVSLDDLGIVDSITGIRVISRGRKYKGPDWKVIGSAASGNQVQSVPEPGAVTGLALLGVSVIASRRQRNASDPCYEKPTQLY
;
A
#
# COMPACT_ATOMS: atom_id res chain seq x y z
N MET A 1 77.78 27.49 -45.64
CA MET A 1 77.45 26.89 -46.94
C MET A 1 76.93 25.48 -46.71
N ASN A 2 75.67 25.24 -47.10
CA ASN A 2 75.03 23.97 -47.55
C ASN A 2 75.18 22.71 -46.67
N ASN A 3 74.19 21.84 -46.44
CA ASN A 3 72.80 21.71 -46.93
C ASN A 3 72.04 20.71 -46.03
N ILE A 4 70.80 21.06 -45.72
CA ILE A 4 69.54 20.26 -45.75
C ILE A 4 69.64 18.72 -45.84
N THR A 5 68.99 18.00 -44.89
CA THR A 5 67.79 17.15 -45.11
C THR A 5 67.29 16.61 -43.74
N ASN A 6 66.10 16.98 -43.26
CA ASN A 6 64.78 16.36 -43.50
C ASN A 6 64.67 14.90 -43.00
N ASN A 7 63.92 14.67 -41.91
CA ASN A 7 62.92 13.61 -41.90
C ASN A 7 61.87 13.81 -40.79
N GLN A 8 60.61 13.86 -41.20
CA GLN A 8 59.44 13.79 -40.33
C GLN A 8 59.15 12.33 -39.97
N ASN A 9 58.68 12.07 -38.75
CA ASN A 9 57.80 10.96 -38.41
C ASN A 9 57.02 11.34 -37.14
N PHE A 10 55.76 11.76 -37.24
CA PHE A 10 54.55 10.92 -37.17
C PHE A 10 54.29 10.26 -35.79
N LYS A 11 53.22 10.74 -35.16
CA LYS A 11 52.34 10.05 -34.20
C LYS A 11 52.91 9.70 -32.83
N LYS A 12 52.39 10.38 -31.79
CA LYS A 12 51.43 9.76 -30.86
C LYS A 12 50.78 10.81 -29.96
N LEU A 13 49.50 11.01 -30.25
CA LEU A 13 48.46 11.53 -29.36
C LEU A 13 48.32 10.56 -28.17
N LEU A 14 48.56 11.03 -26.95
CA LEU A 14 48.13 10.35 -25.72
C LEU A 14 47.54 11.43 -24.82
N GLY A 15 46.22 11.62 -24.96
CA GLY A 15 45.42 12.41 -24.05
C GLY A 15 45.38 11.72 -22.69
N SER A 16 45.69 12.48 -21.65
CA SER A 16 45.53 12.08 -20.26
C SER A 16 44.20 12.66 -19.76
N THR A 17 43.10 11.96 -20.00
CA THR A 17 41.84 12.22 -19.30
C THR A 17 41.96 11.67 -17.89
N ALA A 18 42.21 12.56 -16.92
CA ALA A 18 42.06 12.25 -15.51
C ALA A 18 40.56 12.10 -15.20
N VAL A 19 40.09 10.85 -15.08
CA VAL A 19 38.78 10.55 -14.54
C VAL A 19 38.89 10.63 -13.02
N THR A 20 38.49 11.78 -12.45
CA THR A 20 38.26 11.90 -11.01
C THR A 20 36.98 11.15 -10.69
N ALA A 21 37.10 9.92 -10.19
CA ALA A 21 36.00 9.19 -9.59
C ALA A 21 35.66 9.85 -8.25
N CYS A 22 34.65 10.73 -8.22
CA CYS A 22 34.02 11.12 -6.98
C CYS A 22 33.27 9.90 -6.44
N LEU A 23 33.88 9.18 -5.50
CA LEU A 23 33.18 8.27 -4.60
C LEU A 23 32.27 9.12 -3.72
N ALA A 24 31.08 9.45 -4.22
CA ALA A 24 29.99 9.88 -3.36
C ALA A 24 29.61 8.66 -2.52
N SER A 25 30.15 8.59 -1.30
CA SER A 25 29.62 7.72 -0.26
C SER A 25 28.20 8.18 0.02
N VAL A 26 27.23 7.55 -0.63
CA VAL A 26 25.81 7.68 -0.30
C VAL A 26 25.68 7.18 1.13
N MET A 27 25.57 8.11 2.07
CA MET A 27 25.17 7.76 3.43
C MET A 27 23.72 7.29 3.34
N THR A 28 23.51 5.98 3.34
CA THR A 28 22.19 5.40 3.52
C THR A 28 21.74 5.77 4.92
N GLN A 29 20.92 6.83 5.04
CA GLN A 29 20.15 7.07 6.25
C GLN A 29 19.34 5.80 6.50
N PRO A 30 19.25 5.30 7.75
CA PRO A 30 18.30 4.24 8.04
C PRO A 30 16.91 4.73 7.64
N ALA A 31 16.16 3.88 6.95
CA ALA A 31 14.72 4.01 6.78
C ALA A 31 14.08 4.35 8.13
N GLN A 32 13.38 5.47 8.22
CA GLN A 32 12.76 5.97 9.44
C GLN A 32 11.31 6.30 9.10
N ALA A 33 10.40 5.52 9.67
CA ALA A 33 9.00 5.89 9.77
C ALA A 33 8.86 7.34 10.28
N PHE A 34 7.86 8.07 9.81
CA PHE A 34 7.71 9.51 10.03
C PHE A 34 6.46 9.85 10.85
N SER A 35 6.52 10.99 11.52
CA SER A 35 5.41 11.55 12.31
C SER A 35 4.45 12.35 11.40
N PHE A 36 3.16 12.33 11.74
CA PHE A 36 2.16 13.17 11.08
C PHE A 36 1.05 13.55 12.06
N GLN A 37 0.44 14.71 11.84
CA GLN A 37 -0.76 15.13 12.54
C GLN A 37 -1.98 14.44 11.91
N THR A 38 -2.81 13.82 12.74
CA THR A 38 -4.11 13.27 12.32
C THR A 38 -5.19 14.33 12.46
N ASN A 39 -5.82 14.73 11.35
CA ASN A 39 -6.96 15.65 11.37
C ASN A 39 -8.26 14.87 11.19
N PHE A 40 -9.14 14.91 12.19
CA PHE A 40 -10.36 14.09 12.23
C PHE A 40 -11.57 14.88 12.73
N ASN A 41 -12.76 14.36 12.43
CA ASN A 41 -14.03 14.81 13.00
C ASN A 41 -14.60 13.71 13.89
N ALA A 42 -14.78 13.99 15.19
CA ALA A 42 -15.48 13.10 16.11
C ALA A 42 -16.99 13.40 16.10
N ALA A 43 -17.81 12.38 15.91
CA ALA A 43 -19.27 12.51 15.91
C ALA A 43 -19.83 12.82 17.32
N LEU A 44 -19.12 12.40 18.36
CA LEU A 44 -19.47 12.61 19.76
C LEU A 44 -18.44 13.52 20.44
N THR A 45 -18.81 14.10 21.58
CA THR A 45 -17.96 15.03 22.36
C THR A 45 -17.92 14.66 23.84
N GLY A 46 -17.06 15.34 24.60
CA GLY A 46 -16.93 15.11 26.05
C GLY A 46 -16.49 13.69 26.37
N THR A 47 -17.09 13.09 27.40
CA THR A 47 -16.74 11.74 27.88
C THR A 47 -17.10 10.61 26.91
N GLN A 48 -17.86 10.91 25.85
CA GLN A 48 -18.24 9.93 24.83
C GLN A 48 -17.45 10.10 23.52
N ALA A 49 -16.56 11.09 23.43
CA ALA A 49 -15.81 11.38 22.19
C ALA A 49 -15.05 10.15 21.67
N ALA A 50 -14.50 9.32 22.56
CA ALA A 50 -13.75 8.12 22.22
C ALA A 50 -14.61 6.93 21.76
N LYS A 51 -15.93 6.98 21.93
CA LYS A 51 -16.85 5.87 21.66
C LYS A 51 -17.50 5.95 20.27
N GLY A 52 -17.60 7.15 19.71
CA GLY A 52 -18.36 7.39 18.48
C GLY A 52 -17.54 7.18 17.21
N ASP A 53 -18.17 7.54 16.08
CA ASP A 53 -17.48 7.62 14.79
C ASP A 53 -16.37 8.69 14.83
N ILE A 54 -15.17 8.31 14.42
CA ILE A 54 -14.02 9.20 14.28
C ILE A 54 -13.60 9.20 12.80
N LEU A 55 -14.00 10.21 12.05
CA LEU A 55 -13.80 10.28 10.61
C LEU A 55 -12.52 11.04 10.27
N LEU A 56 -11.54 10.36 9.68
CA LEU A 56 -10.33 10.98 9.14
C LEU A 56 -10.68 11.99 8.04
N GLN A 57 -10.23 13.22 8.20
CA GLN A 57 -10.33 14.27 7.19
C GLN A 57 -9.06 14.28 6.34
N SER A 58 -7.92 14.44 7.00
CA SER A 58 -6.60 14.53 6.37
C SER A 58 -5.49 14.12 7.33
N VAL A 59 -4.28 13.95 6.80
CA VAL A 59 -3.03 13.91 7.56
C VAL A 59 -2.15 15.06 7.12
N GLU A 60 -1.37 15.61 8.04
CA GLU A 60 -0.42 16.69 7.76
C GLU A 60 0.96 16.28 8.24
N PHE A 61 1.96 16.36 7.37
CA PHE A 61 3.30 15.97 7.74
C PHE A 61 3.90 16.96 8.74
N GLU A 62 4.42 16.43 9.83
CA GLU A 62 5.20 17.18 10.79
C GLU A 62 6.69 16.94 10.48
N GLY A 63 7.39 17.95 9.94
CA GLY A 63 8.84 17.86 9.75
C GLY A 63 9.39 18.55 8.51
N ILE A 64 10.70 18.81 8.55
CA ILE A 64 11.44 19.74 7.68
C ILE A 64 11.31 19.42 6.17
N THR A 65 11.10 18.16 5.80
CA THR A 65 11.06 17.75 4.38
C THR A 65 9.67 17.89 3.74
N PHE A 66 8.60 17.83 4.53
CA PHE A 66 7.21 17.80 4.03
C PHE A 66 6.26 18.76 4.77
N GLU A 67 6.80 19.66 5.61
CA GLU A 67 6.04 20.57 6.49
C GLU A 67 4.91 21.29 5.74
N GLY A 68 3.69 21.19 6.29
CA GLY A 68 2.50 21.83 5.73
C GLY A 68 1.88 21.11 4.52
N THR A 69 2.41 19.94 4.12
CA THR A 69 1.76 19.11 3.10
C THR A 69 0.58 18.39 3.74
N THR A 70 -0.64 18.70 3.26
CA THR A 70 -1.86 18.01 3.65
C THR A 70 -2.20 16.92 2.64
N ILE A 71 -2.45 15.70 3.14
CA ILE A 71 -3.01 14.60 2.36
C ILE A 71 -4.44 14.36 2.82
N ASP A 72 -5.39 14.53 1.91
CA ASP A 72 -6.82 14.23 2.11
C ASP A 72 -7.37 13.21 1.09
N ASN A 73 -6.60 12.97 0.02
CA ASN A 73 -6.81 11.93 -0.98
C ASN A 73 -6.16 10.62 -0.54
N PHE A 74 -6.99 9.68 -0.10
CA PHE A 74 -6.55 8.41 0.45
C PHE A 74 -6.95 7.25 -0.44
N ALA A 75 -6.16 6.19 -0.40
CA ALA A 75 -6.51 4.88 -0.95
C ALA A 75 -6.91 3.96 0.20
N LEU A 76 -8.11 3.39 0.11
CA LEU A 76 -8.63 2.48 1.12
C LEU A 76 -8.41 1.02 0.73
N VAL A 77 -8.36 0.15 1.74
CA VAL A 77 -8.29 -1.30 1.52
C VAL A 77 -9.57 -1.78 0.83
N ASN A 78 -9.47 -2.44 -0.31
CA ASN A 78 -10.62 -3.01 -1.03
C ASN A 78 -10.58 -4.53 -1.14
N GLN A 79 -9.44 -5.15 -0.82
CA GLN A 79 -9.27 -6.60 -0.82
C GLN A 79 -8.36 -7.01 0.32
N ALA A 80 -8.66 -8.17 0.91
CA ALA A 80 -7.82 -8.80 1.90
C ALA A 80 -7.69 -10.30 1.62
N ASN A 81 -6.61 -10.89 2.10
CA ASN A 81 -6.38 -12.32 2.13
C ASN A 81 -5.73 -12.72 3.46
N ILE A 82 -6.52 -13.34 4.34
CA ILE A 82 -6.02 -13.89 5.60
C ILE A 82 -5.23 -15.16 5.27
N ILE A 83 -3.90 -15.08 5.35
CA ILE A 83 -3.02 -16.23 5.17
C ILE A 83 -3.00 -17.07 6.43
N HIS A 84 -2.98 -16.40 7.57
CA HIS A 84 -2.91 -17.01 8.88
C HIS A 84 -3.62 -16.15 9.91
N ASN A 85 -4.38 -16.79 10.79
CA ASN A 85 -4.97 -16.16 11.95
C ASN A 85 -5.09 -17.26 13.02
N ASP A 86 -4.34 -17.15 14.12
CA ASP A 86 -4.40 -18.17 15.18
C ASP A 86 -5.83 -18.32 15.70
N LEU A 87 -6.19 -19.55 16.09
CA LEU A 87 -7.41 -19.78 16.85
C LEU A 87 -7.19 -19.33 18.30
N TRP A 88 -8.04 -18.46 18.81
CA TRP A 88 -7.95 -18.02 20.20
C TRP A 88 -8.64 -19.01 21.15
N THR A 89 -8.01 -19.18 22.31
CA THR A 89 -8.21 -20.30 23.27
C THR A 89 -9.58 -20.39 23.96
N ARG A 90 -10.57 -19.58 23.55
CA ARG A 90 -11.93 -19.57 24.12
C ARG A 90 -13.06 -19.84 23.11
N GLY A 91 -12.75 -20.14 21.84
CA GLY A 91 -13.79 -20.50 20.87
C GLY A 91 -13.37 -20.27 19.41
N ASN A 92 -14.34 -19.96 18.56
CA ASN A 92 -14.14 -19.72 17.11
C ASN A 92 -13.49 -18.36 16.79
N THR A 93 -12.90 -17.67 17.76
CA THR A 93 -12.41 -16.29 17.60
C THR A 93 -10.95 -16.33 17.14
N GLY A 94 -10.59 -15.50 16.16
CA GLY A 94 -9.22 -15.43 15.64
C GLY A 94 -8.32 -14.61 16.58
N ALA A 95 -7.01 -14.68 16.38
CA ALA A 95 -6.05 -13.75 16.98
C ALA A 95 -6.21 -12.31 16.48
N ALA A 96 -6.72 -12.14 15.26
CA ALA A 96 -7.25 -10.91 14.73
C ALA A 96 -8.77 -11.03 14.57
N SER A 97 -9.48 -10.00 15.03
CA SER A 97 -10.92 -9.77 14.93
C SER A 97 -11.15 -8.38 14.30
N ALA A 98 -12.41 -8.05 14.02
CA ALA A 98 -12.81 -6.68 13.68
C ALA A 98 -13.55 -6.10 14.89
N ASP A 99 -13.25 -4.85 15.22
CA ASP A 99 -13.99 -4.11 16.23
C ASP A 99 -14.19 -2.64 15.82
N LEU A 100 -15.10 -1.99 16.53
CA LEU A 100 -15.42 -0.58 16.33
C LEU A 100 -15.72 0.14 17.64
N GLY A 101 -15.68 1.47 17.61
CA GLY A 101 -16.10 2.33 18.71
C GLY A 101 -17.43 1.91 19.34
N ASP A 102 -17.54 1.95 20.66
CA ASP A 102 -18.71 1.44 21.43
C ASP A 102 -20.06 1.98 20.92
N LEU A 103 -20.07 3.23 20.46
CA LEU A 103 -21.21 3.95 19.89
C LEU A 103 -21.01 4.35 18.42
N ALA A 104 -20.00 3.78 17.75
CA ALA A 104 -19.74 4.02 16.33
C ALA A 104 -20.79 3.33 15.46
N THR A 105 -21.06 3.90 14.29
CA THR A 105 -22.07 3.38 13.35
C THR A 105 -21.45 2.81 12.08
N VAL A 106 -20.17 3.09 11.82
CA VAL A 106 -19.44 2.57 10.67
C VAL A 106 -18.32 1.63 11.14
N GLY A 107 -18.27 0.46 10.51
CA GLY A 107 -17.33 -0.61 10.82
C GLY A 107 -18.05 -1.94 11.03
N LEU A 108 -17.35 -2.88 11.65
CA LEU A 108 -17.85 -4.21 11.95
C LEU A 108 -17.29 -4.68 13.29
N LYS A 109 -18.13 -5.30 14.12
CA LYS A 109 -17.68 -6.14 15.23
C LYS A 109 -17.83 -7.60 14.83
N GLN A 110 -16.72 -8.32 14.74
CA GLN A 110 -16.71 -9.72 14.35
C GLN A 110 -15.46 -10.40 14.89
N GLU A 111 -15.64 -11.34 15.80
CA GLU A 111 -14.54 -12.08 16.44
C GLU A 111 -13.84 -13.07 15.49
N ALA A 112 -14.63 -13.67 14.60
CA ALA A 112 -14.19 -14.67 13.64
C ALA A 112 -14.25 -14.06 12.24
N ILE A 113 -13.25 -13.24 11.90
CA ILE A 113 -13.23 -12.51 10.63
C ILE A 113 -12.86 -13.41 9.45
N ASN A 114 -13.50 -13.14 8.31
CA ASN A 114 -13.06 -13.56 6.99
C ASN A 114 -12.45 -12.38 6.20
N ASN A 115 -12.07 -12.61 4.95
CA ASN A 115 -11.46 -11.58 4.11
C ASN A 115 -12.36 -10.33 3.90
N GLN A 116 -13.68 -10.52 3.73
CA GLN A 116 -14.63 -9.43 3.56
C GLN A 116 -14.80 -8.62 4.86
N ASP A 117 -14.72 -9.27 6.01
CA ASP A 117 -14.80 -8.60 7.31
C ASP A 117 -13.58 -7.68 7.53
N VAL A 118 -12.39 -8.10 7.11
CA VAL A 118 -11.19 -7.24 7.10
C VAL A 118 -11.39 -6.01 6.21
N VAL A 119 -11.94 -6.19 5.02
CA VAL A 119 -12.26 -5.07 4.11
C VAL A 119 -13.33 -4.16 4.71
N ALA A 120 -14.34 -4.69 5.40
CA ALA A 120 -15.35 -3.89 6.06
C ALA A 120 -14.75 -3.01 7.18
N ALA A 121 -13.77 -3.53 7.93
CA ALA A 121 -13.08 -2.80 8.98
C ALA A 121 -12.08 -1.76 8.44
N LEU A 122 -11.33 -2.10 7.39
CA LEU A 122 -10.21 -1.27 6.90
C LEU A 122 -10.55 -0.40 5.68
N GLY A 123 -11.54 -0.77 4.89
CA GLY A 123 -11.94 -0.12 3.63
C GLY A 123 -12.76 1.14 3.80
N ASN A 124 -12.51 1.91 4.87
CA ASN A 124 -13.24 3.11 5.22
C ASN A 124 -12.32 4.12 5.95
N LYS A 125 -12.70 5.41 5.96
CA LYS A 125 -11.96 6.49 6.64
C LYS A 125 -12.29 6.63 8.14
N TYR A 126 -13.08 5.72 8.71
CA TYR A 126 -13.44 5.77 10.12
C TYR A 126 -12.33 5.11 10.95
N LEU A 127 -11.60 5.95 11.68
CA LEU A 127 -10.51 5.55 12.58
C LEU A 127 -11.03 4.80 13.81
N SER A 128 -12.33 4.89 14.06
CA SER A 128 -13.05 4.10 15.06
C SER A 128 -13.36 2.68 14.61
N SER A 129 -13.02 2.27 13.37
CA SER A 129 -13.16 0.91 12.85
C SER A 129 -11.79 0.33 12.58
N ILE A 130 -11.47 -0.78 13.26
CA ILE A 130 -10.11 -1.32 13.36
C ILE A 130 -10.09 -2.85 13.23
N ILE A 131 -8.89 -3.39 13.02
CA ILE A 131 -8.59 -4.78 13.34
C ILE A 131 -8.12 -4.82 14.79
N ASP A 132 -8.85 -5.54 15.63
CA ASP A 132 -8.58 -5.74 17.05
C ASP A 132 -7.86 -7.08 17.22
N THR A 133 -6.88 -7.18 18.14
CA THR A 133 -6.07 -8.40 18.20
C THR A 133 -5.66 -8.83 19.61
N GLU A 134 -5.51 -10.14 19.77
CA GLU A 134 -5.20 -10.75 21.05
C GLU A 134 -3.72 -10.62 21.41
N ASP A 135 -3.43 -10.26 22.67
CA ASP A 135 -2.09 -10.06 23.25
C ASP A 135 -1.05 -11.13 22.85
N LYS A 136 -1.50 -12.37 22.67
CA LYS A 136 -0.65 -13.55 22.40
C LYS A 136 -0.85 -14.15 21.02
N GLY A 137 -1.81 -13.65 20.26
CA GLY A 137 -2.20 -14.16 18.97
C GLY A 137 -1.27 -13.72 17.84
N SER A 138 -1.11 -14.57 16.83
CA SER A 138 -0.39 -14.25 15.60
C SER A 138 -1.32 -14.27 14.40
N PHE A 139 -1.05 -13.39 13.45
CA PHE A 139 -1.78 -13.32 12.19
C PHE A 139 -0.85 -12.87 11.06
N VAL A 140 -1.25 -13.20 9.84
CA VAL A 140 -0.67 -12.73 8.59
C VAL A 140 -1.81 -12.41 7.64
N ILE A 141 -1.93 -11.14 7.28
CA ILE A 141 -3.00 -10.65 6.41
C ILE A 141 -2.37 -9.86 5.26
N ASP A 142 -2.68 -10.26 4.04
CA ASP A 142 -2.39 -9.45 2.85
C ASP A 142 -3.55 -8.49 2.61
N LEU A 143 -3.23 -7.25 2.27
CA LEU A 143 -4.17 -6.17 2.00
C LEU A 143 -3.83 -5.57 0.64
N TRP A 144 -4.86 -5.21 -0.12
CA TRP A 144 -4.73 -4.40 -1.31
C TRP A 144 -5.60 -3.16 -1.22
N PHE A 145 -5.06 -2.07 -1.75
CA PHE A 145 -5.70 -0.78 -1.82
C PHE A 145 -6.45 -0.61 -3.15
N GLU A 146 -7.51 0.18 -3.15
CA GLU A 146 -8.33 0.46 -4.33
C GLU A 146 -7.58 1.19 -5.46
N GLN A 147 -6.43 1.76 -5.14
CA GLN A 147 -5.52 2.42 -6.06
C GLN A 147 -4.09 2.36 -5.51
N ALA A 148 -3.10 2.67 -6.34
CA ALA A 148 -1.71 2.69 -5.92
C ALA A 148 -1.46 3.77 -4.86
N VAL A 149 -0.50 3.50 -3.97
CA VAL A 149 -0.19 4.33 -2.80
C VAL A 149 1.27 4.73 -2.78
N ASP A 150 1.55 5.94 -2.30
CA ASP A 150 2.90 6.52 -2.17
C ASP A 150 3.41 6.51 -0.72
N ASN A 151 2.50 6.45 0.24
CA ASN A 151 2.80 6.40 1.67
C ASN A 151 1.74 5.56 2.36
N LEU A 152 2.09 5.02 3.53
CA LEU A 152 1.17 4.29 4.40
C LEU A 152 1.06 5.04 5.73
N PHE A 153 -0.17 5.16 6.23
CA PHE A 153 -0.47 5.75 7.52
C PHE A 153 -1.08 4.66 8.40
N PHE A 154 -0.45 4.44 9.55
CA PHE A 154 -0.91 3.49 10.54
C PHE A 154 -1.44 4.22 11.76
N TRP A 155 -2.48 3.65 12.35
CA TRP A 155 -2.94 3.99 13.69
C TRP A 155 -3.00 2.73 14.53
N GLU A 156 -2.70 2.84 15.81
CA GLU A 156 -2.82 1.74 16.76
C GLU A 156 -3.40 2.20 18.10
N ARG A 157 -4.43 1.51 18.59
CA ARG A 157 -5.01 1.76 19.90
C ARG A 157 -4.12 1.13 20.98
N GLY A 158 -3.73 1.92 21.98
CA GLY A 158 -2.97 1.47 23.14
C GLY A 158 -1.49 1.86 23.13
N MET A 159 -0.93 2.23 21.98
CA MET A 159 0.45 2.66 21.73
C MET A 159 1.51 1.71 22.28
N ASN A 160 1.23 0.40 22.33
CA ASN A 160 2.00 -0.52 23.17
C ASN A 160 2.48 -1.79 22.46
N SER A 161 2.09 -1.97 21.20
CA SER A 161 2.27 -3.17 20.40
C SER A 161 3.29 -3.01 19.27
N LYS A 162 3.44 -4.05 18.45
CA LYS A 162 4.28 -4.03 17.26
C LYS A 162 3.56 -4.62 16.07
N LEU A 163 3.90 -4.14 14.87
CA LEU A 163 3.48 -4.72 13.60
C LEU A 163 4.68 -4.91 12.69
N ASP A 164 4.72 -6.00 11.95
CA ASP A 164 5.61 -6.16 10.81
C ASP A 164 4.83 -5.84 9.53
N ILE A 165 5.44 -5.11 8.61
CA ILE A 165 4.87 -4.84 7.29
C ILE A 165 5.88 -5.08 6.18
N GLN A 166 5.38 -5.50 5.02
CA GLN A 166 6.17 -5.65 3.80
C GLN A 166 5.30 -5.40 2.57
N ALA A 167 5.86 -4.83 1.51
CA ALA A 167 5.11 -4.57 0.28
C ALA A 167 4.79 -5.86 -0.49
N LEU A 168 3.70 -5.82 -1.25
CA LEU A 168 3.28 -6.86 -2.20
C LEU A 168 3.33 -6.31 -3.62
N ASP A 169 3.75 -7.14 -4.57
CA ASP A 169 3.53 -6.87 -6.00
C ASP A 169 2.09 -7.21 -6.44
N ALA A 170 1.79 -6.98 -7.71
CA ALA A 170 0.46 -7.23 -8.29
C ALA A 170 0.05 -8.71 -8.27
N ASP A 171 1.00 -9.63 -8.21
CA ASP A 171 0.76 -11.07 -8.15
C ASP A 171 0.68 -11.58 -6.69
N GLY A 172 0.87 -10.70 -5.70
CA GLY A 172 0.87 -11.03 -4.27
C GLY A 172 2.20 -11.58 -3.75
N ASN A 173 3.31 -11.41 -4.48
CA ASN A 173 4.63 -11.76 -3.97
C ASN A 173 5.17 -10.65 -3.07
N LEU A 174 5.92 -11.04 -2.04
CA LEU A 174 6.60 -10.10 -1.15
C LEU A 174 7.75 -9.41 -1.89
N ILE A 175 7.79 -8.08 -1.81
CA ILE A 175 8.85 -7.24 -2.36
C ILE A 175 9.37 -6.27 -1.30
N GLY A 176 10.57 -5.74 -1.52
CA GLY A 176 11.19 -4.78 -0.60
C GLY A 176 11.59 -5.37 0.75
N ASN A 177 11.81 -4.48 1.72
CA ASN A 177 12.24 -4.77 3.07
C ASN A 177 11.05 -5.12 3.98
N LEU A 178 11.29 -6.03 4.91
CA LEU A 178 10.41 -6.22 6.06
C LEU A 178 10.70 -5.11 7.08
N LEU A 179 9.71 -4.29 7.37
CA LEU A 179 9.79 -3.21 8.35
C LEU A 179 9.04 -3.58 9.63
N ASN A 180 9.65 -3.33 10.79
CA ASN A 180 8.99 -3.49 12.08
C ASN A 180 8.55 -2.12 12.61
N LEU A 181 7.25 -1.94 12.74
CA LEU A 181 6.61 -0.81 13.43
C LEU A 181 6.60 -1.13 14.91
N ASP A 182 7.51 -0.52 15.66
CA ASP A 182 7.70 -0.77 17.08
C ASP A 182 7.02 0.31 17.93
N SER A 183 6.44 -0.10 19.07
CA SER A 183 5.76 0.79 20.01
C SER A 183 6.53 2.04 20.41
N ASN A 184 7.86 1.98 20.39
CA ASN A 184 8.72 3.11 20.78
C ASN A 184 8.69 4.28 19.79
N HIS A 185 8.05 4.13 18.63
CA HIS A 185 7.99 5.16 17.58
C HIS A 185 6.58 5.66 17.30
N TRP A 186 5.56 5.23 18.05
CA TRP A 186 4.21 5.81 17.88
C TRP A 186 4.16 7.21 18.47
N ASP A 187 3.64 8.15 17.68
CA ASP A 187 3.25 9.46 18.17
C ASP A 187 1.77 9.47 18.54
N TYR A 188 1.38 10.30 19.50
CA TYR A 188 -0.02 10.42 19.87
C TYR A 188 -0.83 11.03 18.72
N ALA A 189 -1.85 10.32 18.24
CA ALA A 189 -2.67 10.72 17.10
C ALA A 189 -3.68 11.83 17.41
N GLY A 190 -3.72 12.35 18.64
CA GLY A 190 -4.63 13.44 19.03
C GLY A 190 -6.01 12.98 19.50
N TYR A 191 -6.26 11.68 19.64
CA TYR A 191 -7.54 11.13 20.13
C TYR A 191 -7.38 9.84 20.93
N GLN A 192 -8.47 9.45 21.59
CA GLN A 192 -8.61 8.17 22.27
C GLN A 192 -9.72 7.34 21.61
N LEU A 193 -9.64 6.03 21.75
CA LEU A 193 -10.63 5.08 21.22
C LEU A 193 -11.07 4.11 22.32
N ASP A 194 -12.40 3.97 22.46
CA ASP A 194 -13.08 3.02 23.34
C ASP A 194 -14.01 2.18 22.46
N THR A 195 -13.63 0.92 22.21
CA THR A 195 -14.37 0.03 21.31
C THR A 195 -15.36 -0.84 22.09
N GLN A 196 -16.12 -1.67 21.39
CA GLN A 196 -17.10 -2.57 22.02
C GLN A 196 -16.47 -3.75 22.76
N GLU A 197 -15.18 -4.03 22.57
CA GLU A 197 -14.46 -5.12 23.24
C GLU A 197 -13.89 -4.70 24.60
N ILE A 198 -13.47 -3.44 24.75
CA ILE A 198 -12.91 -2.90 25.99
C ILE A 198 -13.87 -1.96 26.73
N GLY A 199 -13.64 -1.78 28.03
CA GLY A 199 -14.47 -0.91 28.88
C GLY A 199 -13.87 0.45 29.21
N ARG A 200 -12.80 0.87 28.51
CA ARG A 200 -12.10 2.13 28.77
C ARG A 200 -11.42 2.66 27.52
N ALA A 201 -11.51 3.97 27.31
CA ALA A 201 -10.76 4.65 26.26
C ALA A 201 -9.24 4.47 26.44
N GLN A 202 -8.54 4.28 25.32
CA GLN A 202 -7.09 4.23 25.25
C GLN A 202 -6.58 5.26 24.24
N ASP A 203 -5.38 5.78 24.46
CA ASP A 203 -4.72 6.65 23.50
C ASP A 203 -4.45 5.91 22.20
N VAL A 204 -4.59 6.60 21.07
CA VAL A 204 -4.27 6.06 19.76
C VAL A 204 -2.96 6.66 19.27
N GLY A 205 -2.06 5.79 18.84
CA GLY A 205 -0.81 6.14 18.18
C GLY A 205 -0.99 6.30 16.69
N SER A 206 -0.11 7.07 16.07
CA SER A 206 0.01 7.21 14.62
C SER A 206 1.46 7.07 14.18
N LEU A 207 1.68 6.47 13.02
CA LEU A 207 3.00 6.30 12.42
C LEU A 207 2.91 6.22 10.90
N GLY A 208 3.69 7.05 10.21
CA GLY A 208 3.77 7.09 8.75
C GLY A 208 4.92 6.25 8.24
N VAL A 209 4.76 5.62 7.07
CA VAL A 209 5.79 4.81 6.41
C VAL A 209 5.88 5.24 4.96
N SER A 210 7.09 5.60 4.54
CA SER A 210 7.38 5.88 3.13
C SER A 210 7.71 4.58 2.38
N LEU A 211 7.54 4.57 1.06
CA LEU A 211 7.96 3.41 0.25
C LEU A 211 9.47 3.20 0.27
N ASP A 212 10.25 4.28 0.40
CA ASP A 212 11.70 4.21 0.59
C ASP A 212 12.06 3.40 1.84
N ASP A 213 11.26 3.48 2.91
CA ASP A 213 11.47 2.69 4.12
C ASP A 213 11.30 1.18 3.87
N LEU A 214 10.42 0.84 2.95
CA LEU A 214 10.22 -0.51 2.44
C LEU A 214 11.23 -0.86 1.34
N GLY A 215 12.17 0.02 0.99
CA GLY A 215 13.12 -0.20 -0.12
C GLY A 215 12.44 -0.27 -1.49
N ILE A 216 11.30 0.41 -1.64
CA ILE A 216 10.48 0.45 -2.85
C ILE A 216 10.53 1.86 -3.44
N VAL A 217 10.76 1.95 -4.75
CA VAL A 217 10.83 3.24 -5.48
C VAL A 217 9.50 3.59 -6.16
N ASP A 218 8.74 2.59 -6.59
CA ASP A 218 7.50 2.76 -7.33
C ASP A 218 6.28 2.58 -6.41
N SER A 219 5.18 3.27 -6.70
CA SER A 219 3.91 3.11 -5.96
C SER A 219 3.48 1.64 -5.88
N ILE A 220 2.96 1.21 -4.74
CA ILE A 220 2.48 -0.17 -4.52
C ILE A 220 0.96 -0.22 -4.44
N THR A 221 0.38 -1.40 -4.64
CA THR A 221 -1.07 -1.62 -4.45
C THR A 221 -1.40 -2.53 -3.28
N GLY A 222 -0.40 -3.14 -2.62
CA GLY A 222 -0.67 -4.04 -1.51
C GLY A 222 0.46 -4.16 -0.51
N ILE A 223 0.11 -4.60 0.68
CA ILE A 223 1.02 -4.86 1.79
C ILE A 223 0.62 -6.15 2.51
N ARG A 224 1.61 -6.82 3.11
CA ARG A 224 1.41 -7.85 4.11
C ARG A 224 1.61 -7.24 5.49
N VAL A 225 0.65 -7.49 6.39
CA VAL A 225 0.70 -7.09 7.80
C VAL A 225 0.82 -8.35 8.66
N ILE A 226 1.74 -8.34 9.62
CA ILE A 226 2.10 -9.51 10.43
C ILE A 226 2.15 -9.13 11.91
N SER A 227 1.46 -9.91 12.74
CA SER A 227 1.73 -9.99 14.18
C SER A 227 2.33 -11.34 14.54
N ARG A 228 3.34 -11.33 15.41
CA ARG A 228 4.12 -12.53 15.77
C ARG A 228 3.87 -12.98 17.21
N GLY A 229 2.62 -12.97 17.64
CA GLY A 229 2.21 -13.49 18.95
C GLY A 229 2.61 -12.58 20.10
N ARG A 230 2.84 -13.20 21.27
CA ARG A 230 3.07 -12.51 22.55
C ARG A 230 4.10 -11.38 22.54
N LYS A 231 5.14 -11.45 21.70
CA LYS A 231 6.17 -10.40 21.63
C LYS A 231 5.66 -9.10 20.99
N TYR A 232 4.56 -9.16 20.25
CA TYR A 232 3.96 -8.03 19.54
C TYR A 232 2.77 -7.44 20.31
N LYS A 233 2.31 -8.12 21.38
CA LYS A 233 1.31 -7.63 22.35
C LYS A 233 -0.01 -7.16 21.72
N GLY A 234 -0.55 -7.92 20.77
CA GLY A 234 -1.88 -7.67 20.22
C GLY A 234 -2.09 -6.24 19.69
N PRO A 235 -1.50 -5.87 18.53
CA PRO A 235 -1.76 -4.56 17.93
C PRO A 235 -3.22 -4.37 17.51
N ASP A 236 -3.80 -3.23 17.86
CA ASP A 236 -5.19 -2.87 17.50
C ASP A 236 -5.18 -1.75 16.46
N TRP A 237 -5.28 -2.07 15.18
CA TRP A 237 -4.74 -1.20 14.13
C TRP A 237 -5.70 -0.83 13.01
N LYS A 238 -5.36 0.29 12.35
CA LYS A 238 -5.92 0.78 11.09
C LYS A 238 -4.77 1.15 10.15
N VAL A 239 -4.96 0.92 8.86
CA VAL A 239 -4.03 1.39 7.82
C VAL A 239 -4.79 2.07 6.69
N ILE A 240 -4.23 3.17 6.19
CA ILE A 240 -4.73 3.90 5.02
C ILE A 240 -3.52 4.33 4.19
N GLY A 241 -3.61 4.25 2.85
CA GLY A 241 -2.55 4.74 1.97
C GLY A 241 -2.80 6.16 1.49
N SER A 242 -1.75 6.94 1.19
CA SER A 242 -1.89 8.15 0.37
C SER A 242 -2.07 7.76 -1.08
N ALA A 243 -3.17 8.19 -1.70
CA ALA A 243 -3.41 7.97 -3.12
C ALA A 243 -2.25 8.52 -3.98
N ALA A 244 -1.68 7.68 -4.85
CA ALA A 244 -0.58 8.11 -5.71
C ALA A 244 -1.00 9.25 -6.65
N SER A 245 -0.31 10.39 -6.56
CA SER A 245 -0.67 11.61 -7.28
C SER A 245 0.13 11.74 -8.57
N GLY A 246 -0.23 10.94 -9.59
CA GLY A 246 0.17 11.21 -10.98
C GLY A 246 1.18 10.26 -11.63
N ASN A 247 0.73 9.05 -11.91
CA ASN A 247 0.80 8.45 -13.25
C ASN A 247 -0.30 7.39 -13.31
N GLN A 248 -1.36 7.66 -14.08
CA GLN A 248 -2.48 6.76 -14.44
C GLN A 248 -2.39 5.37 -13.79
N VAL A 249 -2.91 5.23 -12.57
CA VAL A 249 -3.09 3.92 -11.94
C VAL A 249 -4.10 3.18 -12.78
N GLN A 250 -3.62 2.17 -13.50
CA GLN A 250 -4.44 1.22 -14.23
C GLN A 250 -5.40 0.60 -13.20
N SER A 251 -6.71 0.76 -13.38
CA SER A 251 -7.71 0.11 -12.56
C SER A 251 -7.38 -1.38 -12.45
N VAL A 252 -7.11 -1.88 -11.25
CA VAL A 252 -6.91 -3.31 -11.01
C VAL A 252 -8.16 -4.03 -11.53
N PRO A 253 -8.06 -4.89 -12.56
CA PRO A 253 -9.22 -5.60 -13.04
C PRO A 253 -9.77 -6.46 -11.90
N GLU A 254 -11.04 -6.30 -11.58
CA GLU A 254 -11.71 -7.21 -10.65
C GLU A 254 -11.43 -8.66 -11.08
N PRO A 255 -11.30 -9.62 -10.14
CA PRO A 255 -11.06 -11.02 -10.49
C PRO A 255 -12.06 -11.61 -11.52
N GLY A 256 -13.25 -11.00 -11.69
CA GLY A 256 -14.21 -11.33 -12.74
C GLY A 256 -13.91 -10.75 -14.14
N ALA A 257 -13.19 -9.63 -14.25
CA ALA A 257 -12.92 -8.93 -15.50
C ALA A 257 -11.89 -9.63 -16.39
N VAL A 258 -10.99 -10.43 -15.80
CA VAL A 258 -9.99 -11.22 -16.54
C VAL A 258 -10.64 -12.35 -17.35
N THR A 259 -11.81 -12.83 -16.93
CA THR A 259 -12.57 -13.87 -17.64
C THR A 259 -13.31 -13.30 -18.87
N GLY A 260 -13.67 -12.02 -18.86
CA GLY A 260 -14.41 -11.36 -19.95
C GLY A 260 -13.56 -11.00 -21.17
N LEU A 261 -12.28 -10.63 -20.97
CA LEU A 261 -11.38 -10.24 -22.06
C LEU A 261 -10.86 -11.43 -22.88
N ALA A 262 -10.83 -12.63 -22.32
CA ALA A 262 -10.47 -13.86 -23.05
C ALA A 262 -11.52 -14.25 -24.12
N LEU A 263 -12.78 -13.83 -23.99
CA LEU A 263 -13.85 -14.14 -24.94
C LEU A 263 -13.90 -13.18 -26.15
N LEU A 264 -13.34 -11.98 -26.05
CA LEU A 264 -13.31 -11.00 -27.14
C LEU A 264 -12.12 -11.19 -28.10
N GLY A 265 -11.05 -11.85 -27.66
CA GLY A 265 -9.90 -12.19 -28.51
C GLY A 265 -10.20 -13.29 -29.55
N VAL A 266 -11.10 -14.22 -29.24
CA VAL A 266 -11.45 -15.34 -30.14
C VAL A 266 -12.39 -14.90 -31.27
N SER A 267 -13.28 -13.93 -31.02
CA SER A 267 -14.28 -13.48 -31.99
C SER A 267 -13.70 -12.59 -33.12
N VAL A 268 -12.60 -11.87 -32.87
CA VAL A 268 -11.91 -11.09 -33.92
C VAL A 268 -11.05 -11.97 -34.84
N ILE A 269 -10.51 -13.09 -34.34
CA ILE A 269 -9.71 -14.02 -35.17
C ILE A 269 -10.63 -14.92 -36.02
N ALA A 270 -11.81 -15.30 -35.52
CA ALA A 270 -12.78 -16.08 -36.28
C ALA A 270 -13.42 -15.30 -37.45
N SER A 271 -13.69 -13.99 -37.27
CA SER A 271 -14.31 -13.16 -38.31
C SER A 271 -13.38 -12.81 -39.48
N ARG A 272 -12.06 -12.84 -39.28
CA ARG A 272 -11.08 -12.66 -40.37
C ARG A 272 -10.93 -13.89 -41.28
N ARG A 273 -11.31 -15.09 -40.83
CA ARG A 273 -11.26 -16.29 -41.67
C ARG A 273 -12.46 -16.44 -42.61
N GLN A 274 -13.55 -15.70 -42.39
CA GLN A 274 -14.73 -15.78 -43.25
C GLN A 274 -14.77 -14.73 -44.38
N ARG A 275 -13.84 -13.77 -44.43
CA ARG A 275 -13.81 -12.75 -45.50
C ARG A 275 -12.93 -13.08 -46.71
N ASN A 276 -12.19 -14.18 -46.69
CA ASN A 276 -11.35 -14.62 -47.82
C ASN A 276 -11.97 -15.78 -48.63
N ALA A 277 -13.26 -16.05 -48.45
CA ALA A 277 -13.97 -17.10 -49.17
C ALA A 277 -15.30 -16.58 -49.73
N SER A 278 -15.26 -15.53 -50.54
CA SER A 278 -16.33 -15.20 -51.50
C SER A 278 -15.91 -14.01 -52.37
N ASP A 279 -15.27 -14.30 -53.50
CA ASP A 279 -15.39 -13.45 -54.68
C ASP A 279 -15.84 -14.35 -55.85
N PRO A 280 -17.04 -14.11 -56.43
CA PRO A 280 -17.49 -14.81 -57.60
C PRO A 280 -16.80 -14.25 -58.85
N CYS A 281 -16.31 -15.17 -59.68
CA CYS A 281 -15.72 -14.93 -60.99
C CYS A 281 -16.70 -14.15 -61.90
N TYR A 282 -16.25 -13.02 -62.45
CA TYR A 282 -16.91 -12.34 -63.56
C TYR A 282 -15.84 -11.93 -64.59
N GLU A 283 -15.74 -12.68 -65.68
CA GLU A 283 -14.84 -12.41 -66.80
C GLU A 283 -15.59 -11.78 -67.99
N LYS A 284 -14.87 -10.89 -68.68
CA LYS A 284 -15.30 -9.78 -69.54
C LYS A 284 -15.93 -10.14 -70.91
N PRO A 285 -16.58 -9.17 -71.58
CA PRO A 285 -17.02 -9.26 -72.96
C PRO A 285 -15.88 -8.96 -73.94
N THR A 286 -15.81 -9.73 -75.03
CA THR A 286 -14.94 -9.48 -76.19
C THR A 286 -15.75 -8.78 -77.27
N GLN A 287 -15.38 -7.56 -77.62
CA GLN A 287 -15.66 -6.99 -78.94
C GLN A 287 -14.33 -6.88 -79.69
N LEU A 288 -14.33 -7.22 -80.98
CA LEU A 288 -13.68 -6.45 -82.06
C LEU A 288 -14.00 -7.05 -83.44
N TYR A 289 -14.37 -6.14 -84.34
CA TYR A 289 -14.57 -6.20 -85.81
C TYR A 289 -15.81 -6.91 -86.37
#